data_AF-A0A956K0S5-F1
#
_entry.id   AF-A0A956K0S5-F1
#
_cell.length_a   1.000
_cell.length_b   1.000
_cell.length_c   1.000
_cell.angle_alpha   90.00
_cell.angle_beta   90.00
_cell.angle_gamma   90.00
#
_symmetry.space_group_name_H-M   'P 1'
#
loop_
_entity.id
_entity.type
_entity.pdbx_description
1 polymer ?
#
loop_
_entity_poly.entity_id
_entity_poly.type
_entity_poly.pdbx_seq_one_letter_code
_entity_poly.pdbx_strand_id
1 'polypeptide(L)'
;MTAPSPTGTIDLPVKIGVAVGGVALVALLTTLRFCGTPPLPPKSSPPRYTASPEAVVKKVNALTDAYMQGVERDALKANLPAPTLADMGKMITFHEDATRRTLSVGDPPVDVAGLRISAVAYRTAGSENLLGLRVENPGAVPLAYRVDTQLGGSTALCQGRTQTAHNGIVVAPGQAEVRSECTYRRGVDLYVTRVESAELTPIQAYLVSRVSTLALGGDERVSRGHHPELPPGIAVCNIVMSQSVQRAFEDGDTRWRDLVDFYARHPCDSYQFPQGYKAFTTDGEQNLPVVGD
;
A
#
# COMPACT_ATOMS: atom_id res chain seq x y z
N MET A 1 37.70 70.33 22.18
CA MET A 1 37.59 71.08 20.91
C MET A 1 36.43 70.48 20.14
N THR A 2 35.27 71.13 20.20
CA THR A 2 34.01 70.65 19.61
C THR A 2 33.86 71.30 18.24
N ALA A 3 33.85 70.49 17.18
CA ALA A 3 33.67 70.98 15.82
C ALA A 3 32.21 71.42 15.59
N PRO A 4 31.94 72.59 15.00
CA PRO A 4 30.58 73.01 14.69
C PRO A 4 30.02 72.15 13.55
N SER A 5 28.85 71.55 13.80
CA SER A 5 28.07 70.88 12.75
C SER A 5 27.46 71.94 11.82
N PRO A 6 27.64 71.85 10.50
CA PRO A 6 27.01 72.79 9.58
C PRO A 6 25.52 72.51 9.50
N THR A 7 24.71 73.36 10.13
CA THR A 7 23.26 73.47 9.89
C THR A 7 23.05 74.14 8.53
N GLY A 8 23.20 73.36 7.46
CA GLY A 8 22.81 73.77 6.12
C GLY A 8 21.28 73.86 6.02
N THR A 9 20.72 75.06 6.15
CA THR A 9 19.32 75.31 5.85
C THR A 9 19.10 75.20 4.35
N ILE A 10 18.52 74.09 3.89
CA ILE A 10 18.14 73.92 2.49
C ILE A 10 17.07 74.97 2.16
N ASP A 11 17.36 75.77 1.15
CA ASP A 11 16.54 76.90 0.71
C ASP A 11 15.15 76.43 0.26
N LEU A 12 14.12 77.21 0.61
CA LEU A 12 12.72 76.90 0.33
C LEU A 12 12.42 76.56 -1.15
N PRO A 13 12.98 77.25 -2.16
CA PRO A 13 12.77 76.89 -3.56
C PRO A 13 13.27 75.49 -3.94
N VAL A 14 14.35 75.01 -3.30
CA VAL A 14 14.85 73.65 -3.53
C VAL A 14 13.89 72.61 -2.97
N LYS A 15 13.29 72.87 -1.79
CA LYS A 15 12.28 71.99 -1.20
C LYS A 15 11.02 71.89 -2.05
N ILE A 16 10.57 73.00 -2.63
CA ILE A 16 9.42 73.03 -3.54
C ILE A 16 9.74 72.27 -4.84
N GLY A 17 10.93 72.48 -5.41
CA GLY A 17 11.36 71.78 -6.63
C GLY A 17 11.39 70.26 -6.47
N VAL A 18 11.94 69.75 -5.36
CA VAL A 18 11.97 68.32 -5.06
C VAL A 18 10.56 67.76 -4.84
N ALA A 19 9.69 68.49 -4.14
CA ALA A 19 8.32 68.06 -3.92
C ALA A 19 7.51 67.95 -5.23
N VAL A 20 7.58 68.97 -6.09
CA VAL A 20 6.88 68.97 -7.38
C VAL A 20 7.43 67.90 -8.32
N GLY A 21 8.76 67.74 -8.38
CA GLY A 21 9.40 66.68 -9.18
C GLY A 21 9.02 65.28 -8.71
N GLY A 22 8.96 65.07 -7.39
CA GLY A 22 8.51 63.80 -6.80
C GLY A 22 7.06 63.46 -7.14
N VAL A 23 6.14 64.42 -7.03
CA VAL A 23 4.73 64.23 -7.37
C VAL A 23 4.56 63.93 -8.86
N ALA A 24 5.24 64.68 -9.74
CA ALA A 24 5.19 64.46 -11.19
C ALA A 24 5.73 63.08 -11.59
N LEU A 25 6.82 62.62 -10.96
CA LEU A 25 7.40 61.30 -11.22
C LEU A 25 6.47 60.18 -10.74
N VAL A 26 5.88 60.31 -9.54
CA VAL A 26 4.92 59.33 -9.02
C VAL A 26 3.69 59.24 -9.92
N ALA A 27 3.15 60.40 -10.35
CA ALA A 27 2.02 60.46 -11.28
C ALA A 27 2.38 59.77 -12.61
N LEU A 28 3.54 60.07 -13.20
CA LEU A 28 3.99 59.45 -14.44
C LEU A 28 4.13 57.92 -14.33
N LEU A 29 4.74 57.45 -13.23
CA LEU A 29 4.90 56.01 -12.98
C LEU A 29 3.56 55.31 -12.74
N THR A 30 2.60 55.96 -12.08
CA THR A 30 1.25 55.39 -11.92
C THR A 30 0.51 55.32 -13.26
N THR A 31 0.59 56.35 -14.09
CA THR A 31 -0.04 56.33 -15.42
C THR A 31 0.54 55.23 -16.30
N LEU A 32 1.86 55.06 -16.31
CA LEU A 32 2.52 54.00 -17.08
C LEU A 32 2.22 52.60 -16.54
N ARG A 33 2.09 52.43 -15.21
CA ARG A 33 1.85 51.12 -14.60
C ARG A 33 0.38 50.67 -14.68
N PHE A 34 -0.57 51.60 -14.63
CA PHE A 34 -1.99 51.25 -14.50
C PHE A 34 -2.84 51.54 -15.74
N CYS A 35 -2.42 52.44 -16.64
CA CYS A 35 -3.21 52.81 -17.82
C CYS A 35 -2.69 52.22 -19.14
N GLY A 36 -1.56 51.48 -19.10
CA GLY A 36 -0.86 50.97 -20.29
C GLY A 36 -0.98 49.47 -20.55
N THR A 37 -1.92 48.75 -19.91
CA THR A 37 -2.07 47.32 -20.20
C THR A 37 -2.71 47.16 -21.59
N PRO A 38 -2.00 46.60 -22.60
CA PRO A 38 -2.65 46.25 -23.85
C PRO A 38 -3.83 45.32 -23.51
N PRO A 39 -4.99 45.45 -24.19
CA PRO A 39 -6.12 44.57 -23.94
C PRO A 39 -5.63 43.14 -24.07
N LEU A 40 -5.64 42.41 -22.95
CA LEU A 40 -5.30 41.00 -22.98
C LEU A 40 -6.26 40.35 -23.98
N PRO A 41 -5.76 39.46 -24.87
CA PRO A 41 -6.65 38.70 -25.72
C PRO A 41 -7.74 38.06 -24.85
N PRO A 42 -9.00 38.01 -25.32
CA PRO A 42 -10.10 37.48 -24.54
C PRO A 42 -9.67 36.13 -23.98
N LYS A 43 -9.76 36.00 -22.65
CA LYS A 43 -9.40 34.75 -21.95
C LYS A 43 -10.12 33.62 -22.65
N SER A 44 -9.35 32.64 -23.15
CA SER A 44 -9.94 31.45 -23.77
C SER A 44 -10.96 30.85 -22.81
N SER A 45 -12.09 30.40 -23.35
CA SER A 45 -13.09 29.72 -22.53
C SER A 45 -12.42 28.58 -21.77
N PRO A 46 -12.71 28.38 -20.48
CA PRO A 46 -12.17 27.26 -19.74
C PRO A 46 -12.40 25.97 -20.51
N PRO A 47 -11.41 25.07 -20.63
CA PRO A 47 -11.63 23.78 -21.26
C PRO A 47 -12.80 23.09 -20.56
N ARG A 48 -13.83 22.76 -21.33
CA ARG A 48 -14.95 21.95 -20.83
C ARG A 48 -14.52 20.51 -20.87
N TYR A 49 -14.11 19.97 -19.73
CA TYR A 49 -13.90 18.54 -19.60
C TYR A 49 -15.27 17.88 -19.47
N THR A 50 -15.63 17.04 -20.45
CA THR A 50 -16.87 16.25 -20.43
C THR A 50 -16.72 14.95 -19.65
N ALA A 51 -15.49 14.52 -19.37
CA ALA A 51 -15.20 13.34 -18.58
C ALA A 51 -15.14 13.69 -17.08
N SER A 52 -15.66 12.80 -16.24
CA SER A 52 -15.44 12.89 -14.80
C SER A 52 -13.94 12.71 -14.48
N PRO A 53 -13.44 13.29 -13.38
CA PRO A 53 -12.06 13.05 -12.92
C PRO A 53 -11.71 11.56 -12.82
N GLU A 54 -12.66 10.74 -12.37
CA GLU A 54 -12.53 9.28 -12.26
C GLU A 54 -12.29 8.62 -13.63
N ALA A 55 -13.03 9.03 -14.66
CA ALA A 55 -12.86 8.50 -16.01
C ALA A 55 -11.48 8.87 -16.60
N VAL A 56 -10.97 10.06 -16.26
CA VAL A 56 -9.61 10.47 -16.67
C VAL A 56 -8.54 9.62 -15.98
N VAL A 57 -8.65 9.44 -14.65
CA VAL A 57 -7.70 8.60 -13.89
C VAL A 57 -7.72 7.17 -14.42
N LYS A 58 -8.90 6.59 -14.64
CA LYS A 58 -9.06 5.26 -15.23
C LYS A 58 -8.37 5.15 -16.59
N LYS A 59 -8.56 6.14 -17.46
CA LYS A 59 -7.94 6.17 -18.79
C LYS A 59 -6.41 6.28 -18.71
N VAL A 60 -5.88 7.05 -17.76
CA VAL A 60 -4.43 7.17 -17.54
C VAL A 60 -3.87 5.86 -16.99
N ASN A 61 -4.54 5.24 -16.03
CA ASN A 61 -4.14 3.95 -15.45
C ASN A 61 -4.26 2.78 -16.43
N ALA A 62 -4.94 2.95 -17.57
CA ALA A 62 -4.96 1.96 -18.65
C ALA A 62 -3.72 2.05 -19.57
N LEU A 63 -2.91 3.11 -19.47
CA LEU A 63 -1.72 3.29 -20.30
C LEU A 63 -0.53 2.50 -19.72
N THR A 64 0.07 1.63 -20.54
CA THR A 64 1.22 0.81 -20.15
C THR A 64 2.41 1.63 -19.63
N ASP A 65 2.74 2.75 -20.28
CA ASP A 65 3.84 3.62 -19.85
C ASP A 65 3.57 4.24 -18.47
N ALA A 66 2.33 4.68 -18.22
CA ALA A 66 1.94 5.27 -16.93
C ALA A 66 1.96 4.20 -15.83
N TYR A 67 1.52 2.99 -16.13
CA TYR A 67 1.61 1.84 -15.24
C TYR A 67 3.06 1.52 -14.87
N MET A 68 3.96 1.36 -15.86
CA MET A 68 5.36 1.04 -15.61
C MET A 68 6.07 2.13 -14.80
N GLN A 69 5.83 3.41 -15.10
CA GLN A 69 6.35 4.51 -14.27
C GLN A 69 5.85 4.46 -12.82
N GLY A 70 4.63 3.96 -12.59
CA GLY A 70 4.10 3.70 -11.25
C GLY A 70 4.89 2.61 -10.53
N VAL A 71 5.05 1.46 -11.19
CA VAL A 71 5.78 0.30 -10.64
C VAL A 71 7.26 0.65 -10.38
N GLU A 72 7.92 1.35 -11.30
CA GLU A 72 9.31 1.81 -11.13
C GLU A 72 9.49 2.72 -9.91
N ARG A 73 8.53 3.63 -9.69
CA ARG A 73 8.54 4.52 -8.53
C ARG A 73 8.38 3.74 -7.23
N ASP A 74 7.53 2.73 -7.22
CA ASP A 74 7.33 1.86 -6.06
C ASP A 74 8.56 0.98 -5.80
N ALA A 75 9.21 0.46 -6.84
CA ALA A 75 10.49 -0.22 -6.73
C ALA A 75 11.57 0.71 -6.14
N LEU A 76 11.65 1.96 -6.61
CA LEU A 76 12.59 2.95 -6.06
C LEU A 76 12.33 3.25 -4.58
N LYS A 77 11.06 3.45 -4.17
CA LYS A 77 10.69 3.65 -2.74
C LYS A 77 11.07 2.46 -1.87
N ALA A 78 10.95 1.25 -2.41
CA ALA A 78 11.32 0.01 -1.73
C ALA A 78 12.82 -0.31 -1.81
N ASN A 79 13.63 0.53 -2.47
CA ASN A 79 15.04 0.27 -2.75
C ASN A 79 15.26 -1.08 -3.47
N LEU A 80 14.39 -1.37 -4.45
CA LEU A 80 14.41 -2.57 -5.27
C LEU A 80 14.78 -2.24 -6.72
N PRO A 81 15.33 -3.20 -7.48
CA PRO A 81 15.49 -3.06 -8.92
C PRO A 81 14.14 -2.81 -9.61
N ALA A 82 14.13 -1.90 -10.58
CA ALA A 82 12.96 -1.67 -11.42
C ALA A 82 12.65 -2.92 -12.27
N PRO A 83 11.44 -3.49 -12.20
CA PRO A 83 11.07 -4.64 -13.02
C PRO A 83 10.76 -4.20 -14.46
N THR A 84 10.88 -5.12 -15.41
CA THR A 84 10.34 -4.92 -16.76
C THR A 84 8.86 -5.28 -16.81
N LEU A 85 8.15 -4.85 -17.86
CA LEU A 85 6.78 -5.29 -18.12
C LEU A 85 6.69 -6.83 -18.24
N ALA A 86 7.70 -7.45 -18.85
CA ALA A 86 7.78 -8.90 -18.97
C ALA A 86 7.94 -9.58 -17.59
N ASP A 87 8.74 -9.01 -16.69
CA ASP A 87 8.86 -9.52 -15.32
C ASP A 87 7.53 -9.44 -14.57
N MET A 88 6.84 -8.31 -14.71
CA MET A 88 5.51 -8.11 -14.13
C MET A 88 4.44 -8.99 -14.77
N GLY A 89 4.68 -9.57 -15.94
CA GLY A 89 3.76 -10.46 -16.67
C GLY A 89 4.00 -11.95 -16.44
N LYS A 90 5.06 -12.35 -15.71
CA LYS A 90 5.34 -13.76 -15.42
C LYS A 90 4.25 -14.40 -14.55
N MET A 91 3.93 -15.66 -14.81
CA MET A 91 3.03 -16.45 -13.98
C MET A 91 3.61 -16.59 -12.55
N ILE A 92 2.75 -16.46 -11.55
CA ILE A 92 3.10 -16.71 -10.15
C ILE A 92 2.87 -18.20 -9.83
N THR A 93 3.84 -18.85 -9.19
CA THR A 93 3.70 -20.23 -8.72
C THR A 93 2.85 -20.24 -7.45
N PHE A 94 1.74 -20.96 -7.47
CA PHE A 94 0.85 -21.13 -6.32
C PHE A 94 0.90 -22.57 -5.79
N HIS A 95 0.85 -22.70 -4.46
CA HIS A 95 0.68 -23.97 -3.78
C HIS A 95 -0.55 -23.92 -2.88
N GLU A 96 -1.32 -25.00 -2.85
CA GLU A 96 -2.50 -25.14 -1.99
C GLU A 96 -2.49 -26.52 -1.33
N ASP A 97 -2.85 -26.54 -0.05
CA ASP A 97 -3.10 -27.75 0.72
C ASP A 97 -4.33 -27.55 1.62
N ALA A 98 -5.41 -28.26 1.31
CA ALA A 98 -6.66 -28.23 2.06
C ALA A 98 -6.79 -29.39 3.07
N THR A 99 -5.70 -30.12 3.34
CA THR A 99 -5.71 -31.23 4.31
C THR A 99 -5.77 -30.67 5.72
N ARG A 100 -6.80 -31.08 6.48
CA ARG A 100 -6.93 -30.69 7.89
C ARG A 100 -5.77 -31.27 8.71
N ARG A 101 -5.14 -30.42 9.51
CA ARG A 101 -4.06 -30.79 10.44
C ARG A 101 -4.33 -30.26 11.82
N THR A 102 -3.85 -30.96 12.82
CA THR A 102 -3.84 -30.52 14.22
C THR A 102 -2.41 -30.17 14.59
N LEU A 103 -2.20 -28.97 15.12
CA LEU A 103 -0.91 -28.52 15.64
C LEU A 103 -1.04 -28.32 17.15
N SER A 104 -0.23 -29.04 17.93
CA SER A 104 -0.13 -28.86 19.38
C SER A 104 1.18 -28.17 19.72
N VAL A 105 1.19 -27.39 20.80
CA VAL A 105 2.43 -26.72 21.26
C VAL A 105 3.45 -27.77 21.69
N GLY A 106 4.63 -27.73 21.07
CA GLY A 106 5.73 -28.66 21.32
C GLY A 106 5.84 -29.79 20.29
N ASP A 107 4.85 -29.93 19.41
CA ASP A 107 4.95 -30.85 18.27
C ASP A 107 6.01 -30.35 17.26
N PRO A 108 6.62 -31.25 16.48
CA PRO A 108 7.49 -30.86 15.37
C PRO A 108 6.77 -29.96 14.36
N PRO A 109 7.46 -28.97 13.77
CA PRO A 109 6.90 -28.20 12.65
C PRO A 109 6.53 -29.09 11.46
N VAL A 110 5.53 -28.66 10.70
CA VAL A 110 5.05 -29.33 9.49
C VAL A 110 5.39 -28.49 8.27
N ASP A 111 6.03 -29.10 7.28
CA ASP A 111 6.28 -28.48 5.98
C ASP A 111 5.08 -28.73 5.06
N VAL A 112 4.47 -27.66 4.53
CA VAL A 112 3.24 -27.70 3.72
C VAL A 112 3.14 -26.47 2.83
N ALA A 113 2.80 -26.67 1.55
CA ALA A 113 2.69 -25.60 0.55
C ALA A 113 3.90 -24.63 0.57
N GLY A 114 5.12 -25.16 0.64
CA GLY A 114 6.35 -24.36 0.68
C GLY A 114 6.63 -23.62 2.00
N LEU A 115 5.72 -23.68 2.97
CA LEU A 115 5.86 -23.07 4.30
C LEU A 115 6.21 -24.13 5.35
N ARG A 116 6.81 -23.68 6.45
CA ARG A 116 6.98 -24.46 7.68
C ARG A 116 6.10 -23.88 8.78
N ILE A 117 5.14 -24.64 9.28
CA ILE A 117 4.17 -24.17 10.27
C ILE A 117 4.24 -24.94 11.60
N SER A 118 4.02 -24.24 12.71
CA SER A 118 3.96 -24.85 14.04
C SER A 118 3.09 -24.04 15.01
N ALA A 119 2.53 -24.71 16.01
CA ALA A 119 1.88 -24.06 17.14
C ALA A 119 2.91 -23.73 18.22
N VAL A 120 2.90 -22.49 18.72
CA VAL A 120 3.82 -22.02 19.75
C VAL A 120 3.07 -21.40 20.92
N ALA A 121 3.55 -21.64 22.14
CA ALA A 121 3.13 -20.86 23.31
C ALA A 121 4.20 -19.83 23.63
N TYR A 122 3.81 -18.56 23.73
CA TYR A 122 4.73 -17.47 24.03
C TYR A 122 4.05 -16.39 24.86
N ARG A 123 4.83 -15.45 25.38
CA ARG A 123 4.35 -14.34 26.20
C ARG A 123 5.04 -13.06 25.77
N THR A 124 4.27 -12.00 25.61
CA THR A 124 4.79 -10.63 25.42
C THR A 124 4.83 -9.93 26.77
N ALA A 125 5.72 -8.95 26.96
CA ALA A 125 5.79 -8.19 28.20
C ALA A 125 4.43 -7.56 28.52
N GLY A 126 3.91 -7.81 29.73
CA GLY A 126 2.60 -7.32 30.16
C GLY A 126 1.38 -8.09 29.61
N SER A 127 1.58 -9.14 28.81
CA SER A 127 0.47 -9.95 28.26
C SER A 127 0.24 -11.25 29.04
N GLU A 128 -0.89 -11.87 28.75
CA GLU A 128 -1.18 -13.27 29.00
C GLU A 128 -0.28 -14.20 28.15
N ASN A 129 -0.28 -15.50 28.47
CA ASN A 129 0.32 -16.50 27.58
C ASN A 129 -0.55 -16.65 26.33
N LEU A 130 0.06 -16.55 25.17
CA LEU A 130 -0.59 -16.60 23.86
C LEU A 130 -0.28 -17.92 23.18
N LEU A 131 -1.30 -18.46 22.49
CA LEU A 131 -1.16 -19.50 21.50
C LEU A 131 -0.95 -18.79 20.17
N GLY A 132 0.17 -19.05 19.50
CA GLY A 132 0.49 -18.49 18.20
C GLY A 132 0.62 -19.57 17.14
N LEU A 133 0.36 -19.17 15.90
CA LEU A 133 0.83 -19.89 14.73
C LEU A 133 2.15 -19.25 14.29
N ARG A 134 3.23 -20.02 14.33
CA ARG A 134 4.49 -19.66 13.68
C ARG A 134 4.45 -20.12 12.23
N VAL A 135 4.65 -19.20 11.30
CA VAL A 135 4.73 -19.45 9.86
C VAL A 135 6.12 -19.05 9.39
N GLU A 136 6.88 -20.00 8.87
CA GLU A 136 8.25 -19.81 8.43
C GLU A 136 8.39 -20.08 6.94
N ASN A 137 9.22 -19.29 6.26
CA ASN A 137 9.58 -19.49 4.87
C ASN A 137 11.00 -20.09 4.79
N PRO A 138 11.14 -21.41 4.63
CA PRO A 138 12.45 -22.04 4.49
C PRO A 138 13.09 -21.81 3.11
N GLY A 139 12.35 -21.21 2.16
CA GLY A 139 12.77 -21.01 0.78
C GLY A 139 13.67 -19.79 0.56
N ALA A 140 14.05 -19.58 -0.69
CA ALA A 140 14.93 -18.51 -1.13
C ALA A 140 14.19 -17.28 -1.70
N VAL A 141 12.87 -17.40 -1.93
CA VAL A 141 12.03 -16.33 -2.49
C VAL A 141 10.94 -15.94 -1.49
N PRO A 142 10.51 -14.66 -1.46
CA PRO A 142 9.39 -14.24 -0.64
C PRO A 142 8.14 -15.07 -0.96
N LEU A 143 7.38 -15.42 0.08
CA LEU A 143 6.10 -16.10 -0.07
C LEU A 143 4.97 -15.20 0.41
N ALA A 144 4.00 -14.93 -0.45
CA ALA A 144 2.67 -14.59 0.04
C ALA A 144 2.01 -15.87 0.56
N TYR A 145 1.23 -15.76 1.64
CA TYR A 145 0.62 -16.91 2.28
C TYR A 145 -0.75 -16.61 2.85
N ARG A 146 -1.53 -17.68 2.99
CA ARG A 146 -2.75 -17.73 3.77
C ARG A 146 -2.78 -19.05 4.52
N VAL A 147 -2.96 -18.97 5.83
CA VAL A 147 -3.20 -20.16 6.66
C VAL A 147 -4.53 -19.95 7.36
N ASP A 148 -5.52 -20.77 7.02
CA ASP A 148 -6.82 -20.76 7.68
C ASP A 148 -6.76 -21.68 8.90
N THR A 149 -7.11 -21.12 10.05
CA THR A 149 -7.08 -21.83 11.33
C THR A 149 -8.40 -21.75 12.07
N GLN A 150 -8.73 -22.85 12.73
CA GLN A 150 -9.79 -22.99 13.71
C GLN A 150 -9.19 -23.48 15.02
N LEU A 151 -9.88 -23.28 16.14
CA LEU A 151 -9.40 -23.76 17.43
C LEU A 151 -10.28 -24.88 17.97
N GLY A 152 -9.65 -25.80 18.70
CA GLY A 152 -10.37 -26.76 19.52
C GLY A 152 -10.94 -26.09 20.76
N GLY A 153 -12.27 -26.01 20.84
CA GLY A 153 -12.99 -25.54 22.02
C GLY A 153 -13.66 -24.17 21.84
N SER A 154 -13.78 -23.41 22.93
CA SER A 154 -14.52 -22.14 22.97
C SER A 154 -13.72 -20.99 22.36
N THR A 155 -14.35 -20.24 21.46
CA THR A 155 -13.82 -19.00 20.84
C THR A 155 -13.66 -17.84 21.83
N ALA A 156 -14.20 -17.97 23.05
CA ALA A 156 -14.09 -16.95 24.09
C ALA A 156 -12.63 -16.62 24.45
N LEU A 157 -11.71 -17.59 24.34
CA LEU A 157 -10.28 -17.38 24.60
C LEU A 157 -9.56 -16.56 23.52
N CYS A 158 -10.24 -16.30 22.40
CA CYS A 158 -9.66 -15.63 21.24
C CYS A 158 -10.07 -14.16 21.19
N GLN A 159 -11.17 -13.82 21.87
CA GLN A 159 -11.64 -12.46 22.04
C GLN A 159 -10.83 -11.75 23.12
N GLY A 160 -10.46 -10.50 22.87
CA GLY A 160 -9.77 -9.65 23.85
C GLY A 160 -8.32 -10.02 24.16
N ARG A 161 -7.74 -10.97 23.41
CA ARG A 161 -6.32 -11.32 23.56
C ARG A 161 -5.39 -10.17 23.16
N THR A 162 -4.19 -10.17 23.73
CA THR A 162 -3.11 -9.30 23.26
C THR A 162 -2.74 -9.65 21.82
N GLN A 163 -2.74 -8.65 20.95
CA GLN A 163 -2.35 -8.82 19.55
C GLN A 163 -0.88 -8.46 19.38
N THR A 164 -0.17 -9.31 18.65
CA THR A 164 1.21 -9.04 18.25
C THR A 164 1.25 -8.56 16.80
N ALA A 165 2.08 -7.54 16.57
CA ALA A 165 2.44 -7.11 15.23
C ALA A 165 3.08 -8.29 14.47
N HIS A 166 2.64 -8.50 13.24
CA HIS A 166 3.17 -9.51 12.32
C HIS A 166 2.82 -9.16 10.88
N ASN A 167 3.54 -9.71 9.90
CA ASN A 167 3.10 -9.67 8.50
C ASN A 167 2.20 -10.88 8.19
N GLY A 168 0.88 -10.68 8.29
CA GLY A 168 -0.13 -11.71 7.98
C GLY A 168 -0.31 -12.08 6.50
N ILE A 169 0.48 -11.51 5.57
CA ILE A 169 0.35 -11.76 4.13
C ILE A 169 1.63 -12.30 3.52
N VAL A 170 2.79 -11.72 3.83
CA VAL A 170 4.06 -12.08 3.21
C VAL A 170 5.08 -12.47 4.28
N VAL A 171 5.84 -13.53 4.01
CA VAL A 171 7.00 -13.93 4.81
C VAL A 171 8.25 -13.95 3.93
N ALA A 172 9.27 -13.20 4.33
CA ALA A 172 10.53 -13.08 3.61
C ALA A 172 11.35 -14.39 3.65
N PRO A 173 12.29 -14.59 2.70
CA PRO A 173 13.15 -15.77 2.69
C PRO A 173 13.89 -16.00 4.01
N GLY A 174 13.83 -17.23 4.53
CA GLY A 174 14.47 -17.60 5.79
C GLY A 174 13.90 -16.92 7.05
N GLN A 175 12.80 -16.16 6.92
CA GLN A 175 12.15 -15.49 8.05
C GLN A 175 10.95 -16.27 8.54
N ALA A 176 10.48 -15.88 9.73
CA ALA A 176 9.26 -16.42 10.31
C ALA A 176 8.42 -15.33 10.95
N GLU A 177 7.11 -15.45 10.77
CA GLU A 177 6.09 -14.62 11.38
C GLU A 177 5.40 -15.41 12.49
N VAL A 178 5.08 -14.74 13.59
CA VAL A 178 4.28 -15.34 14.68
C VAL A 178 3.03 -14.51 14.86
N ARG A 179 1.89 -15.08 14.48
CA ARG A 179 0.59 -14.45 14.69
C ARG A 179 -0.09 -15.05 15.93
N SER A 180 -0.56 -14.18 16.81
CA SER A 180 -1.38 -14.60 17.96
C SER A 180 -2.72 -15.16 17.48
N GLU A 181 -3.07 -16.37 17.91
CA GLU A 181 -4.35 -17.02 17.61
C GLU A 181 -5.35 -16.77 18.76
N CYS A 182 -5.01 -17.18 19.98
CA CYS A 182 -5.83 -17.05 21.20
C CYS A 182 -4.96 -16.98 22.46
N THR A 183 -5.57 -16.77 23.63
CA THR A 183 -4.90 -17.05 24.91
C THR A 183 -4.61 -18.55 25.03
N TYR A 184 -3.36 -18.90 25.37
CA TYR A 184 -2.94 -20.29 25.51
C TYR A 184 -3.44 -20.91 26.81
N ARG A 185 -3.98 -22.14 26.70
CA ARG A 185 -4.19 -23.06 27.81
C ARG A 185 -3.61 -24.42 27.41
N ARG A 186 -3.12 -25.16 28.41
CA ARG A 186 -2.55 -26.50 28.18
C ARG A 186 -3.62 -27.42 27.55
N GLY A 187 -3.24 -28.13 26.50
CA GLY A 187 -4.12 -29.06 25.78
C GLY A 187 -5.09 -28.39 24.79
N VAL A 188 -4.89 -27.10 24.46
CA VAL A 188 -5.58 -26.46 23.35
C VAL A 188 -4.79 -26.69 22.07
N ASP A 189 -5.46 -27.27 21.08
CA ASP A 189 -4.89 -27.51 19.76
C ASP A 189 -5.35 -26.48 18.73
N LEU A 190 -4.48 -26.22 17.77
CA LEU A 190 -4.77 -25.37 16.62
C LEU A 190 -5.06 -26.26 15.41
N TYR A 191 -6.26 -26.14 14.84
CA TYR A 191 -6.62 -26.85 13.61
C TYR A 191 -6.31 -25.98 12.40
N VAL A 192 -5.39 -26.42 11.56
CA VAL A 192 -5.14 -25.81 10.25
C VAL A 192 -6.07 -26.49 9.25
N THR A 193 -6.91 -25.72 8.57
CA THR A 193 -7.88 -26.24 7.59
C THR A 193 -7.45 -26.02 6.15
N ARG A 194 -6.62 -25.01 5.91
CA ARG A 194 -6.08 -24.71 4.59
C ARG A 194 -4.76 -23.95 4.70
N VAL A 195 -3.84 -24.26 3.80
CA VAL A 195 -2.60 -23.51 3.60
C VAL A 195 -2.50 -23.20 2.11
N GLU A 196 -2.38 -21.91 1.78
CA GLU A 196 -2.06 -21.44 0.43
C GLU A 196 -0.78 -20.61 0.48
N SER A 197 0.03 -20.70 -0.57
CA SER A 197 1.20 -19.84 -0.73
C SER A 197 1.43 -19.49 -2.20
N ALA A 198 2.20 -18.41 -2.42
CA ALA A 198 2.55 -17.90 -3.73
C ALA A 198 4.00 -17.40 -3.72
N GLU A 199 4.81 -17.87 -4.67
CA GLU A 199 6.19 -17.41 -4.84
C GLU A 199 6.24 -16.04 -5.52
N LEU A 200 6.80 -15.04 -4.83
CA LEU A 200 6.82 -13.67 -5.31
C LEU A 200 8.24 -13.19 -5.60
N THR A 201 8.38 -12.34 -6.61
CA THR A 201 9.55 -11.47 -6.75
C THR A 201 9.56 -10.41 -5.64
N PRO A 202 10.71 -9.77 -5.35
CA PRO A 202 10.79 -8.74 -4.31
C PRO A 202 9.79 -7.58 -4.49
N ILE A 203 9.58 -7.11 -5.72
CA ILE A 203 8.62 -6.02 -5.99
C ILE A 203 7.18 -6.47 -5.79
N GLN A 204 6.82 -7.68 -6.22
CA GLN A 204 5.50 -8.26 -5.99
C GLN A 204 5.23 -8.42 -4.49
N ALA A 205 6.22 -8.90 -3.73
CA ALA A 205 6.15 -9.03 -2.27
C ALA A 205 5.93 -7.67 -1.58
N TYR A 206 6.60 -6.62 -2.05
CA TYR A 206 6.38 -5.25 -1.57
C TYR A 206 4.95 -4.76 -1.85
N LEU A 207 4.46 -4.94 -3.07
CA LEU A 207 3.11 -4.49 -3.46
C LEU A 207 2.03 -5.23 -2.65
N VAL A 208 2.14 -6.55 -2.54
CA VAL A 208 1.18 -7.38 -1.79
C VAL A 208 1.24 -7.09 -0.29
N SER A 209 2.42 -6.83 0.28
CA SER A 209 2.55 -6.47 1.71
C SER A 209 1.86 -5.16 2.07
N ARG A 210 1.55 -4.29 1.09
CA ARG A 210 0.77 -3.07 1.32
C ARG A 210 -0.73 -3.33 1.35
N VAL A 211 -1.22 -4.51 0.98
CA VAL A 211 -2.65 -4.81 0.95
C VAL A 211 -3.15 -5.12 2.36
N SER A 212 -4.41 -4.81 2.69
CA SER A 212 -4.98 -5.27 3.95
C SER A 212 -5.30 -6.77 3.86
N THR A 213 -5.06 -7.54 4.92
CA THR A 213 -5.39 -8.98 4.90
C THR A 213 -6.88 -9.23 4.62
N LEU A 214 -7.78 -8.36 5.10
CA LEU A 214 -9.22 -8.40 4.81
C LEU A 214 -9.51 -8.28 3.31
N ALA A 215 -8.78 -7.42 2.59
CA ALA A 215 -8.93 -7.27 1.13
C ALA A 215 -8.45 -8.49 0.34
N LEU A 216 -7.70 -9.39 0.99
CA LEU A 216 -7.31 -10.70 0.45
C LEU A 216 -8.18 -11.84 1.02
N GLY A 217 -9.29 -11.51 1.69
CA GLY A 217 -10.20 -12.49 2.30
C GLY A 217 -9.64 -13.19 3.55
N GLY A 218 -8.68 -12.57 4.22
CA GLY A 218 -8.19 -12.99 5.53
C GLY A 218 -9.21 -12.75 6.64
N ASP A 219 -9.07 -13.49 7.74
CA ASP A 219 -9.92 -13.33 8.93
C ASP A 219 -9.55 -12.04 9.69
N GLU A 220 -10.54 -11.38 10.29
CA GLU A 220 -10.36 -10.17 11.10
C GLU A 220 -9.32 -10.39 12.22
N ARG A 221 -9.27 -11.60 12.78
CA ARG A 221 -8.31 -12.04 13.79
C ARG A 221 -6.86 -11.88 13.35
N VAL A 222 -6.58 -12.13 12.08
CA VAL A 222 -5.26 -11.94 11.46
C VAL A 222 -5.05 -10.45 11.16
N SER A 223 -6.07 -9.80 10.60
CA SER A 223 -5.98 -8.41 10.16
C SER A 223 -5.62 -7.42 11.24
N ARG A 224 -6.13 -7.57 12.46
CA ARG A 224 -5.89 -6.58 13.50
C ARG A 224 -4.42 -6.54 13.94
N GLY A 225 -3.69 -7.65 13.82
CA GLY A 225 -2.25 -7.72 14.11
C GLY A 225 -1.36 -7.45 12.90
N HIS A 226 -1.93 -7.28 11.70
CA HIS A 226 -1.16 -7.11 10.47
C HIS A 226 -0.44 -5.75 10.44
N HIS A 227 0.87 -5.79 10.62
CA HIS A 227 1.78 -4.65 10.62
C HIS A 227 3.06 -5.05 9.86
N PRO A 228 3.01 -5.03 8.52
CA PRO A 228 4.16 -5.38 7.71
C PRO A 228 5.28 -4.35 7.91
N GLU A 229 6.53 -4.80 7.84
CA GLU A 229 7.68 -3.90 7.81
C GLU A 229 7.74 -3.21 6.44
N LEU A 230 7.33 -1.94 6.41
CA LEU A 230 7.31 -1.11 5.19
C LEU A 230 8.33 0.02 5.29
N PRO A 231 8.85 0.54 4.16
CA PRO A 231 9.70 1.72 4.14
C PRO A 231 9.04 2.92 4.84
N PRO A 232 9.82 3.83 5.45
CA PRO A 232 9.28 5.00 6.14
C PRO A 232 8.33 5.83 5.26
N GLY A 233 7.19 6.22 5.82
CA GLY A 233 6.17 7.01 5.11
C GLY A 233 5.25 6.20 4.20
N ILE A 234 5.43 4.89 4.10
CA ILE A 234 4.51 3.98 3.40
C ILE A 234 3.59 3.31 4.42
N ALA A 235 2.29 3.34 4.14
CA ALA A 235 1.27 2.69 4.93
C ALA A 235 0.60 1.54 4.16
N VAL A 236 -0.03 0.64 4.91
CA VAL A 236 -0.96 -0.35 4.35
C VAL A 236 -2.12 0.40 3.68
N CYS A 237 -2.46 -0.02 2.47
CA CYS A 237 -3.58 0.47 1.70
C CYS A 237 -4.90 0.21 2.42
N ASN A 238 -5.70 1.26 2.55
CA ASN A 238 -7.08 1.14 2.98
C ASN A 238 -7.96 0.80 1.77
N ILE A 239 -7.93 -0.47 1.35
CA ILE A 239 -8.76 -0.96 0.25
C ILE A 239 -10.13 -1.33 0.79
N VAL A 240 -11.17 -0.79 0.17
CA VAL A 240 -12.55 -1.25 0.39
C VAL A 240 -12.92 -2.15 -0.78
N MET A 241 -13.07 -3.46 -0.52
CA MET A 241 -13.59 -4.38 -1.53
C MET A 241 -15.03 -3.98 -1.88
N SER A 242 -15.38 -4.03 -3.16
CA SER A 242 -16.78 -3.86 -3.55
C SER A 242 -17.60 -5.06 -3.07
N GLN A 243 -18.89 -4.84 -2.81
CA GLN A 243 -19.80 -5.92 -2.41
C GLN A 243 -19.87 -7.05 -3.45
N SER A 244 -19.69 -6.74 -4.74
CA SER A 244 -19.68 -7.75 -5.80
C SER A 244 -18.44 -8.65 -5.73
N VAL A 245 -17.27 -8.09 -5.46
CA VAL A 245 -16.03 -8.88 -5.29
C VAL A 245 -16.09 -9.70 -4.01
N GLN A 246 -16.63 -9.14 -2.92
CA GLN A 246 -16.82 -9.90 -1.68
C GLN A 246 -17.74 -11.10 -1.90
N ARG A 247 -18.89 -10.93 -2.56
CA ARG A 247 -19.79 -12.06 -2.90
C ARG A 247 -19.09 -13.09 -3.79
N ALA A 248 -18.40 -12.63 -4.84
CA ALA A 248 -17.65 -13.55 -5.71
C ALA A 248 -16.60 -14.35 -4.93
N PHE A 249 -16.00 -13.77 -3.90
CA PHE A 249 -15.07 -14.48 -3.01
C PHE A 249 -15.79 -15.50 -2.10
N GLU A 250 -16.93 -15.12 -1.53
CA GLU A 250 -17.77 -15.99 -0.69
C GLU A 250 -18.34 -17.19 -1.48
N ASP A 251 -18.73 -16.96 -2.74
CA ASP A 251 -19.26 -17.97 -3.66
C ASP A 251 -18.14 -18.85 -4.27
N GLY A 252 -16.86 -18.45 -4.12
CA GLY A 252 -15.70 -19.15 -4.64
C GLY A 252 -15.35 -18.84 -6.11
N ASP A 253 -16.12 -17.96 -6.76
CA ASP A 253 -15.84 -17.47 -8.12
C ASP A 253 -14.52 -16.69 -8.19
N THR A 254 -14.18 -15.96 -7.13
CA THR A 254 -12.88 -15.31 -6.94
C THR A 254 -12.12 -16.03 -5.83
N ARG A 255 -10.91 -16.48 -6.12
CA ARG A 255 -10.07 -17.18 -5.14
C ARG A 255 -8.99 -16.28 -4.57
N TRP A 256 -8.40 -16.68 -3.44
CA TRP A 256 -7.26 -15.98 -2.82
C TRP A 256 -6.13 -15.73 -3.82
N ARG A 257 -5.79 -16.74 -4.62
CA ARG A 257 -4.79 -16.61 -5.70
C ARG A 257 -5.08 -15.49 -6.69
N ASP A 258 -6.35 -15.22 -7.01
CA ASP A 258 -6.73 -14.20 -7.98
C ASP A 258 -6.48 -12.80 -7.39
N LEU A 259 -6.82 -12.61 -6.11
CA LEU A 259 -6.56 -11.36 -5.38
C LEU A 259 -5.05 -11.10 -5.23
N VAL A 260 -4.28 -12.13 -4.84
CA VAL A 260 -2.82 -12.02 -4.71
C VAL A 260 -2.15 -11.74 -6.05
N ASP A 261 -2.52 -12.46 -7.12
CA ASP A 261 -1.94 -12.23 -8.45
C ASP A 261 -2.21 -10.81 -8.94
N PHE A 262 -3.43 -10.30 -8.72
CA PHE A 262 -3.77 -8.93 -9.10
C PHE A 262 -2.91 -7.91 -8.36
N TYR A 263 -2.87 -7.96 -7.02
CA TYR A 263 -2.13 -6.97 -6.21
C TYR A 263 -0.62 -7.17 -6.19
N ALA A 264 -0.13 -8.34 -6.63
CA ALA A 264 1.28 -8.54 -6.95
C ALA A 264 1.70 -7.74 -8.19
N ARG A 265 0.74 -7.44 -9.09
CA ARG A 265 1.00 -6.70 -10.32
C ARG A 265 0.59 -5.23 -10.23
N HIS A 266 -0.42 -4.91 -9.42
CA HIS A 266 -1.04 -3.60 -9.40
C HIS A 266 -0.93 -2.91 -8.03
N PRO A 267 -0.36 -1.70 -7.95
CA PRO A 267 -0.35 -0.91 -6.73
C PRO A 267 -1.77 -0.64 -6.20
N CYS A 268 -2.02 -1.03 -4.95
CA CYS A 268 -3.32 -0.93 -4.31
C CYS A 268 -3.84 0.49 -4.08
N ASP A 269 -3.00 1.51 -4.23
CA ASP A 269 -3.38 2.92 -4.14
C ASP A 269 -4.00 3.45 -5.44
N SER A 270 -3.71 2.79 -6.57
CA SER A 270 -4.04 3.27 -7.91
C SER A 270 -5.00 2.34 -8.65
N TYR A 271 -5.07 1.07 -8.24
CA TYR A 271 -5.84 0.04 -8.92
C TYR A 271 -6.78 -0.66 -7.95
N GLN A 272 -8.01 -0.88 -8.43
CA GLN A 272 -9.03 -1.68 -7.74
C GLN A 272 -9.15 -3.03 -8.42
N PHE A 273 -9.40 -4.07 -7.62
CA PHE A 273 -9.59 -5.42 -8.14
C PHE A 273 -10.77 -5.48 -9.14
N PRO A 274 -10.54 -5.86 -10.42
CA PRO A 274 -11.59 -5.95 -11.40
C PRO A 274 -12.43 -7.22 -11.18
N GLN A 275 -13.75 -7.07 -11.30
CA GLN A 275 -14.65 -8.23 -11.25
C GLN A 275 -14.30 -9.22 -12.38
N GLY A 276 -14.24 -10.51 -12.05
CA GLY A 276 -13.93 -11.56 -13.01
C GLY A 276 -12.44 -11.78 -13.27
N TYR A 277 -11.54 -10.98 -12.68
CA TYR A 277 -10.10 -11.25 -12.77
C TYR A 277 -9.74 -12.65 -12.28
N LYS A 278 -8.78 -13.26 -12.97
CA LYS A 278 -8.22 -14.58 -12.68
C LYS A 278 -6.71 -14.49 -12.68
N ALA A 279 -6.08 -15.16 -11.71
CA ALA A 279 -4.63 -15.29 -11.66
C ALA A 279 -4.11 -15.90 -12.95
N PHE A 280 -2.97 -15.40 -13.42
CA PHE A 280 -2.34 -15.89 -14.64
C PHE A 280 -1.98 -17.37 -14.49
N THR A 281 -2.17 -18.12 -15.57
CA THR A 281 -1.87 -19.55 -15.72
C THR A 281 -0.75 -19.81 -16.71
N THR A 282 -0.34 -18.79 -17.46
CA THR A 282 0.84 -18.76 -18.31
C THR A 282 1.46 -17.37 -18.31
N ASP A 283 2.75 -17.27 -18.60
CA ASP A 283 3.43 -15.98 -18.74
C ASP A 283 2.76 -15.10 -19.81
N GLY A 284 2.52 -13.83 -19.46
CA GLY A 284 1.97 -12.83 -20.38
C GLY A 284 0.52 -13.09 -20.82
N GLU A 285 -0.25 -13.88 -20.06
CA GLU A 285 -1.64 -14.23 -20.41
C GLU A 285 -2.54 -13.01 -20.64
N GLN A 286 -2.38 -11.94 -19.86
CA GLN A 286 -3.11 -10.69 -20.02
C GLN A 286 -2.16 -9.52 -20.24
N ASN A 287 -2.62 -8.54 -21.02
CA ASN A 287 -1.91 -7.28 -21.19
C ASN A 287 -1.98 -6.47 -19.89
N LEU A 288 -0.82 -6.00 -19.43
CA LEU A 288 -0.73 -5.12 -18.26
C LEU A 288 -0.69 -3.64 -18.70
N PRO A 289 -1.32 -2.74 -17.94
CA PRO A 289 -2.12 -2.99 -16.73
C PRO A 289 -3.50 -3.60 -17.04
N VAL A 290 -4.00 -4.41 -16.11
CA VAL A 290 -5.38 -4.89 -16.15
C VAL A 290 -6.25 -3.91 -15.39
N VAL A 291 -7.15 -3.23 -16.11
CA VAL A 291 -8.11 -2.28 -15.55
C VAL A 291 -9.52 -2.85 -15.70
N GLY A 292 -10.36 -2.72 -14.67
CA GLY A 292 -11.77 -3.13 -14.75
C GLY A 292 -12.58 -2.16 -15.61
N ASP A 293 -13.70 -2.64 -16.16
CA ASP A 293 -14.71 -1.85 -16.88
C ASP A 293 -15.59 -0.96 -15.98
#